data_AF-A0A9D8TNR1-F1
#
_entry.id   AF-A0A9D8TNR1-F1
#
_cell.length_a   1.000
_cell.length_b   1.000
_cell.length_c   1.000
_cell.angle_alpha   90.00
_cell.angle_beta   90.00
_cell.angle_gamma   90.00
#
_symmetry.space_group_name_H-M   'P 1'
#
loop_
_entity.id
_entity.type
_entity.pdbx_description
1 polymer ?
#
loop_
_entity_poly.entity_id
_entity_poly.type
_entity_poly.pdbx_seq_one_letter_code
_entity_poly.pdbx_strand_id
1 'polypeptide(L)'
;MKAIKLLVSSLIAGCALMSCGTEVGKVGKIRNQRDSVSYALGLSAGFNYKQSINQFPGNVELSPETLFNGIADGFKGSTKINKDEAKSILENYFVGVQAKAMAMAKDSTGALNADTVKIKATNNGLKNIADSLSYAIGANTGLNYVESLKNFPGNITPDNDMILAGFRDAMIGDSASTKLTTEEVGKVLNTYFEDAQKVEALKAAEKAEAARKENAKWLEENKKSDSEIKETPSGLQYKIITAGTGELPKAESTVKVHYTGKLTNGKVFDSSINRGEPATFPVGAVIRGWTEALQMMPVGSKWTLYIPSDLGYGARPAGDIPANSILIFDVELLEIVK
;
A
#
# COMPACT_ATOMS: atom_id res chain seq x y z
N MET A 1 17.54 -63.87 -53.10
CA MET A 1 18.90 -63.29 -52.99
C MET A 1 18.84 -61.81 -53.27
N LYS A 2 19.65 -61.06 -52.53
CA LYS A 2 19.60 -59.61 -52.26
C LYS A 2 19.64 -58.73 -53.52
N ALA A 3 18.84 -57.66 -53.54
CA ALA A 3 19.04 -56.52 -54.41
C ALA A 3 19.36 -55.28 -53.56
N ILE A 4 20.60 -54.83 -53.69
CA ILE A 4 21.18 -53.61 -53.15
C ILE A 4 20.55 -52.42 -53.89
N LYS A 5 20.05 -51.42 -53.16
CA LYS A 5 19.86 -50.06 -53.69
C LYS A 5 20.60 -49.07 -52.81
N LEU A 6 21.66 -48.51 -53.39
CA LEU A 6 22.28 -47.26 -52.96
C LEU A 6 21.22 -46.16 -52.95
N LEU A 7 21.18 -45.37 -51.89
CA LEU A 7 20.54 -44.05 -51.89
C LEU A 7 21.59 -42.99 -51.58
N VAL A 8 21.76 -42.14 -52.58
CA VAL A 8 22.63 -40.98 -52.64
C VAL A 8 22.18 -39.96 -51.59
N SER A 9 23.06 -39.63 -50.65
CA SER A 9 22.87 -38.54 -49.71
C SER A 9 23.22 -37.21 -50.39
N SER A 10 22.20 -36.46 -50.81
CA SER A 10 22.35 -35.06 -51.21
C SER A 10 21.79 -34.14 -50.13
N LEU A 11 22.72 -33.36 -49.58
CA LEU A 11 22.54 -32.19 -48.73
C LEU A 11 21.36 -31.30 -49.18
N ILE A 12 20.39 -31.07 -48.28
CA ILE A 12 19.51 -29.89 -48.36
C ILE A 12 19.65 -29.16 -47.02
N ALA A 13 20.40 -28.07 -47.08
CA ALA A 13 20.38 -27.03 -46.05
C ALA A 13 19.01 -26.35 -46.08
N GLY A 14 18.15 -26.70 -45.13
CA GLY A 14 16.87 -26.03 -44.88
C GLY A 14 16.95 -25.30 -43.55
N CYS A 15 16.87 -23.97 -43.61
CA CYS A 15 16.88 -23.04 -42.49
C CYS A 15 16.12 -23.54 -41.27
N ALA A 16 16.84 -23.89 -40.21
CA ALA A 16 16.28 -23.87 -38.86
C ALA A 16 16.10 -22.40 -38.46
N LEU A 17 14.91 -21.87 -38.69
CA LEU A 17 14.48 -20.64 -38.03
C LEU A 17 14.54 -20.91 -36.52
N MET A 18 15.53 -20.31 -35.86
CA MET A 18 15.60 -20.21 -34.42
C MET A 18 14.33 -19.50 -33.94
N SER A 19 13.35 -20.30 -33.53
CA SER A 19 12.30 -19.86 -32.63
C SER A 19 12.99 -19.53 -31.30
N CYS A 20 13.39 -18.27 -31.14
CA CYS A 20 13.75 -17.69 -29.84
C CYS A 20 12.48 -17.58 -28.99
N GLY A 21 11.90 -18.72 -28.62
CA GLY A 21 10.89 -18.83 -27.59
C GLY A 21 11.62 -18.88 -26.26
N THR A 22 11.85 -17.74 -25.63
CA THR A 22 12.12 -17.74 -24.18
C THR A 22 10.97 -18.47 -23.51
N GLU A 23 11.25 -19.57 -22.80
CA GLU A 23 10.24 -20.33 -22.04
C GLU A 23 9.76 -19.52 -20.83
N VAL A 24 8.98 -18.47 -21.08
CA VAL A 24 8.44 -17.59 -20.04
C VAL A 24 7.58 -18.40 -19.08
N GLY A 25 7.91 -18.41 -17.79
CA GLY A 25 7.15 -19.14 -16.77
C GLY A 25 7.46 -20.63 -16.64
N LYS A 26 8.56 -21.14 -17.21
CA LYS A 26 9.14 -22.42 -16.77
C LYS A 26 10.34 -22.13 -15.91
N VAL A 27 10.21 -22.32 -14.60
CA VAL A 27 11.35 -22.14 -13.70
C VAL A 27 11.63 -23.40 -12.88
N GLY A 28 12.90 -23.56 -12.50
CA GLY A 28 13.48 -24.74 -11.88
C GLY A 28 13.01 -25.02 -10.46
N LYS A 29 13.85 -25.66 -9.65
CA LYS A 29 13.54 -26.02 -8.26
C LYS A 29 13.33 -24.77 -7.40
N ILE A 30 12.45 -24.85 -6.40
CA ILE A 30 12.36 -23.88 -5.32
C ILE A 30 13.61 -24.02 -4.44
N ARG A 31 14.43 -22.97 -4.33
CA ARG A 31 15.76 -23.08 -3.68
C ARG A 31 15.82 -22.45 -2.29
N ASN A 32 14.97 -21.47 -2.02
CA ASN A 32 15.04 -20.65 -0.81
C ASN A 32 13.66 -20.03 -0.52
N GLN A 33 13.56 -19.33 0.62
CA GLN A 33 12.32 -18.68 1.06
C GLN A 33 11.78 -17.68 0.02
N ARG A 34 12.65 -16.92 -0.66
CA ARG A 34 12.25 -15.98 -1.71
C ARG A 34 11.56 -16.72 -2.86
N ASP A 35 12.14 -17.81 -3.35
CA ASP A 35 11.54 -18.63 -4.40
C ASP A 35 10.19 -19.22 -3.93
N SER A 36 10.12 -19.74 -2.70
CA SER A 36 8.89 -20.33 -2.14
C SER A 36 7.76 -19.32 -2.08
N VAL A 37 8.02 -18.13 -1.51
CA VAL A 37 7.03 -17.05 -1.40
C VAL A 37 6.59 -16.58 -2.79
N SER A 38 7.55 -16.38 -3.70
CA SER A 38 7.28 -15.92 -5.06
C SER A 38 6.42 -16.92 -5.85
N TYR A 39 6.76 -18.21 -5.77
CA TYR A 39 6.00 -19.26 -6.43
C TYR A 39 4.61 -19.46 -5.80
N ALA A 40 4.51 -19.41 -4.46
CA ALA A 40 3.24 -19.49 -3.74
C ALA A 40 2.30 -18.32 -4.07
N LEU A 41 2.84 -17.10 -4.20
CA LEU A 41 2.09 -15.94 -4.69
C LEU A 41 1.54 -16.17 -6.10
N GLY A 42 2.39 -16.68 -7.00
CA GLY A 42 2.00 -17.07 -8.35
C GLY A 42 0.87 -18.10 -8.36
N LEU A 43 1.00 -19.20 -7.61
CA LEU A 43 -0.02 -20.24 -7.49
C LEU A 43 -1.34 -19.69 -6.93
N SER A 44 -1.28 -18.92 -5.85
CA SER A 44 -2.47 -18.32 -5.24
C SER A 44 -3.22 -17.43 -6.23
N ALA A 45 -2.50 -16.55 -6.93
CA ALA A 45 -3.08 -15.69 -7.95
C ALA A 45 -3.64 -16.52 -9.12
N GLY A 46 -2.88 -17.49 -9.64
CA GLY A 46 -3.30 -18.33 -10.75
C GLY A 46 -4.56 -19.16 -10.45
N PHE A 47 -4.68 -19.73 -9.25
CA PHE A 47 -5.88 -20.46 -8.81
C PHE A 47 -7.10 -19.53 -8.71
N ASN A 48 -6.94 -18.35 -8.10
CA ASN A 48 -8.01 -17.35 -8.01
C ASN A 48 -8.47 -16.90 -9.41
N TYR A 49 -7.54 -16.70 -10.33
CA TYR A 49 -7.88 -16.37 -11.72
C TYR A 49 -8.58 -17.51 -12.44
N LYS A 50 -8.09 -18.75 -12.32
CA LYS A 50 -8.72 -19.94 -12.93
C LYS A 50 -10.17 -20.12 -12.46
N GLN A 51 -10.45 -19.84 -11.19
CA GLN A 51 -11.82 -19.83 -10.68
C GLN A 51 -12.64 -18.67 -11.28
N SER A 52 -12.06 -17.48 -11.38
CA SER A 52 -12.74 -16.28 -11.87
C SER A 52 -13.10 -16.35 -13.36
N ILE A 53 -12.21 -16.89 -14.21
CA ILE A 53 -12.46 -17.01 -15.66
C ILE A 53 -13.62 -17.96 -15.97
N ASN A 54 -13.84 -19.00 -15.14
CA ASN A 54 -14.96 -19.92 -15.30
C ASN A 54 -16.32 -19.26 -15.02
N GLN A 55 -16.31 -18.09 -14.38
CA GLN A 55 -17.51 -17.31 -14.04
C GLN A 55 -17.61 -16.02 -14.87
N PHE A 56 -16.79 -15.88 -15.91
CA PHE A 56 -16.71 -14.65 -16.67
C PHE A 56 -18.01 -14.39 -17.46
N PRO A 57 -18.64 -13.21 -17.33
CA PRO A 57 -19.97 -12.98 -17.87
C PRO A 57 -19.94 -12.82 -19.39
N GLY A 58 -21.07 -13.07 -20.06
CA GLY A 58 -21.27 -12.72 -21.48
C GLY A 58 -20.98 -13.83 -22.50
N ASN A 59 -20.78 -15.08 -22.05
CA ASN A 59 -20.48 -16.24 -22.90
C ASN A 59 -19.27 -16.02 -23.83
N VAL A 60 -18.24 -15.32 -23.32
CA VAL A 60 -16.92 -15.24 -23.96
C VAL A 60 -16.06 -16.35 -23.39
N GLU A 61 -15.49 -17.18 -24.27
CA GLU A 61 -14.47 -18.14 -23.91
C GLU A 61 -13.10 -17.44 -23.89
N LEU A 62 -12.62 -17.11 -22.69
CA LEU A 62 -11.30 -16.51 -22.53
C LEU A 62 -10.20 -17.54 -22.76
N SER A 63 -9.16 -17.17 -23.50
CA SER A 63 -8.00 -18.02 -23.76
C SER A 63 -7.02 -17.95 -22.58
N PRO A 64 -6.79 -19.05 -21.83
CA PRO A 64 -5.86 -19.06 -20.71
C PRO A 64 -4.44 -18.69 -21.12
N GLU A 65 -4.00 -19.13 -22.32
CA GLU A 65 -2.69 -18.80 -22.87
C GLU A 65 -2.57 -17.31 -23.22
N THR A 66 -3.57 -16.74 -23.86
CA THR A 66 -3.55 -15.31 -24.25
C THR A 66 -3.60 -14.41 -23.01
N LEU A 67 -4.38 -14.81 -22.00
CA LEU A 67 -4.44 -14.14 -20.71
C LEU A 67 -3.09 -14.20 -20.01
N PHE A 68 -2.48 -15.39 -19.90
CA PHE A 68 -1.15 -15.53 -19.30
C PHE A 68 -0.10 -14.69 -20.03
N ASN A 69 -0.11 -14.67 -21.36
CA ASN A 69 0.80 -13.83 -22.15
C ASN A 69 0.63 -12.35 -21.82
N GLY A 70 -0.61 -11.87 -21.66
CA GLY A 70 -0.88 -10.50 -21.20
C GLY A 70 -0.27 -10.24 -19.81
N ILE A 71 -0.43 -11.16 -18.86
CA ILE A 71 0.17 -11.03 -17.52
C ILE A 71 1.69 -10.96 -17.62
N ALA A 72 2.30 -11.91 -18.32
CA ALA A 72 3.74 -11.99 -18.47
C ALA A 72 4.33 -10.73 -19.13
N ASP A 73 3.68 -10.20 -20.17
CA ASP A 73 4.09 -8.95 -20.80
C ASP A 73 3.91 -7.75 -19.85
N GLY A 74 2.84 -7.75 -19.03
CA GLY A 74 2.62 -6.77 -17.97
C GLY A 74 3.74 -6.76 -16.93
N PHE A 75 4.19 -7.94 -16.49
CA PHE A 75 5.34 -8.07 -15.59
C PHE A 75 6.65 -7.55 -16.20
N LYS A 76 6.80 -7.64 -17.51
CA LYS A 76 7.96 -7.14 -18.26
C LYS A 76 7.85 -5.66 -18.64
N GLY A 77 6.68 -5.04 -18.46
CA GLY A 77 6.40 -3.68 -18.94
C GLY A 77 6.39 -3.57 -20.47
N SER A 78 6.20 -4.68 -21.19
CA SER A 78 6.30 -4.77 -22.65
C SER A 78 4.97 -5.15 -23.29
N THR A 79 3.86 -4.64 -22.75
CA THR A 79 2.51 -5.01 -23.19
C THR A 79 2.20 -4.47 -24.59
N LYS A 80 1.45 -5.26 -25.38
CA LYS A 80 0.95 -4.87 -26.72
C LYS A 80 -0.13 -3.79 -26.67
N ILE A 81 -0.73 -3.58 -25.51
CA ILE A 81 -1.67 -2.50 -25.22
C ILE A 81 -1.31 -1.91 -23.86
N ASN A 82 -1.44 -0.59 -23.72
CA ASN A 82 -1.13 0.09 -22.46
C ASN A 82 -2.27 -0.08 -21.43
N LYS A 83 -2.05 0.44 -20.22
CA LYS A 83 -3.01 0.31 -19.10
C LYS A 83 -4.37 0.92 -19.40
N ASP A 84 -4.41 2.09 -20.04
CA ASP A 84 -5.66 2.81 -20.35
C ASP A 84 -6.43 2.12 -21.47
N GLU A 85 -5.72 1.60 -22.48
CA GLU A 85 -6.31 0.78 -23.55
C GLU A 85 -6.91 -0.51 -22.98
N ALA A 86 -6.18 -1.23 -22.12
CA ALA A 86 -6.68 -2.42 -21.47
C ALA A 86 -7.92 -2.13 -20.60
N LYS A 87 -7.87 -1.05 -19.80
CA LYS A 87 -9.00 -0.60 -18.99
C LYS A 87 -10.22 -0.25 -19.86
N SER A 88 -10.02 0.48 -20.95
CA SER A 88 -11.12 0.86 -21.87
C SER A 88 -11.76 -0.36 -22.52
N ILE A 89 -10.98 -1.37 -22.94
CA ILE A 89 -11.51 -2.63 -23.50
C ILE A 89 -12.40 -3.33 -22.46
N LEU A 90 -11.95 -3.42 -21.21
CA LEU A 90 -12.71 -4.03 -20.12
C LEU A 90 -14.00 -3.27 -19.83
N GLU A 91 -13.92 -1.95 -19.67
CA GLU A 91 -15.08 -1.09 -19.39
C GLU A 91 -16.13 -1.20 -20.50
N ASN A 92 -15.72 -1.12 -21.77
CA ASN A 92 -16.61 -1.25 -22.91
C ASN A 92 -17.27 -2.64 -22.97
N TYR A 93 -16.53 -3.70 -22.60
CA TYR A 93 -17.08 -5.04 -22.51
C TYR A 93 -18.20 -5.12 -21.46
N PHE A 94 -17.92 -4.69 -20.23
CA PHE A 94 -18.88 -4.78 -19.13
C PHE A 94 -20.10 -3.88 -19.35
N VAL A 95 -19.92 -2.68 -19.90
CA VAL A 95 -21.04 -1.82 -20.32
C VAL A 95 -21.92 -2.52 -21.35
N GLY A 96 -21.31 -3.17 -22.34
CA GLY A 96 -22.04 -3.94 -23.36
C GLY A 96 -22.81 -5.13 -22.78
N VAL A 97 -22.18 -5.91 -21.90
CA VAL A 97 -22.83 -7.02 -21.19
C VAL A 97 -24.01 -6.52 -20.35
N GLN A 98 -23.82 -5.43 -19.60
CA GLN A 98 -24.87 -4.84 -18.77
C GLN A 98 -26.03 -4.30 -19.60
N ALA A 99 -25.75 -3.56 -20.68
CA ALA A 99 -26.76 -3.04 -21.59
C ALA A 99 -27.60 -4.17 -22.21
N LYS A 100 -26.96 -5.28 -22.58
CA LYS A 100 -27.64 -6.46 -23.13
C LYS A 100 -28.47 -7.19 -22.07
N ALA A 101 -27.95 -7.35 -20.86
CA ALA A 101 -28.71 -7.89 -19.74
C ALA A 101 -29.96 -7.05 -19.42
N MET A 102 -29.84 -5.71 -19.46
CA MET A 102 -30.98 -4.80 -19.28
C MET A 102 -31.99 -4.86 -20.44
N ALA A 103 -31.53 -5.05 -21.68
CA ALA A 103 -32.42 -5.24 -22.83
C ALA A 103 -33.17 -6.59 -22.76
N MET A 104 -32.50 -7.66 -22.35
CA MET A 104 -33.10 -8.99 -22.15
C MET A 104 -34.05 -9.06 -20.95
N ALA A 105 -33.82 -8.24 -19.92
CA ALA A 105 -34.80 -8.07 -18.85
C ALA A 105 -36.12 -7.43 -19.34
N LYS A 106 -36.12 -6.80 -20.53
CA LYS A 106 -37.30 -6.23 -21.19
C LYS A 106 -37.93 -7.16 -22.24
N ASP A 107 -37.14 -8.06 -22.85
CA ASP A 107 -37.60 -9.06 -23.83
C ASP A 107 -37.22 -10.48 -23.37
N SER A 108 -38.22 -11.29 -23.00
CA SER A 108 -38.08 -12.53 -22.23
C SER A 108 -37.43 -13.75 -22.95
N THR A 109 -36.57 -13.59 -23.96
CA THR A 109 -36.15 -14.72 -24.82
C THR A 109 -34.73 -14.66 -25.43
N GLY A 110 -33.63 -14.46 -24.68
CA GLY A 110 -32.31 -14.61 -25.31
C GLY A 110 -31.09 -14.78 -24.39
N ALA A 111 -30.15 -15.65 -24.79
CA ALA A 111 -28.86 -15.87 -24.13
C ALA A 111 -27.80 -14.84 -24.58
N LEU A 112 -26.87 -14.48 -23.67
CA LEU A 112 -25.73 -13.61 -23.96
C LEU A 112 -24.80 -14.26 -25.02
N ASN A 113 -24.25 -13.48 -25.94
CA ASN A 113 -23.26 -13.92 -26.93
C ASN A 113 -22.27 -12.75 -27.13
N ALA A 114 -20.98 -13.05 -26.96
CA ALA A 114 -19.81 -12.21 -27.16
C ALA A 114 -19.81 -11.37 -28.43
N ASP A 115 -20.30 -11.93 -29.54
CA ASP A 115 -20.18 -11.35 -30.90
C ASP A 115 -20.99 -10.07 -31.11
N THR A 116 -21.87 -9.73 -30.18
CA THR A 116 -22.74 -8.54 -30.25
C THR A 116 -22.20 -7.32 -29.49
N VAL A 117 -21.14 -7.48 -28.70
CA VAL A 117 -20.47 -6.35 -28.03
C VAL A 117 -19.49 -5.73 -29.03
N LYS A 118 -19.72 -4.47 -29.45
CA LYS A 118 -18.85 -3.75 -30.39
C LYS A 118 -17.51 -3.36 -29.75
N ILE A 119 -16.65 -4.33 -29.46
CA ILE A 119 -15.24 -4.07 -29.13
C ILE A 119 -14.48 -4.01 -30.44
N LYS A 120 -13.97 -2.83 -30.81
CA LYS A 120 -12.99 -2.74 -31.90
C LYS A 120 -11.77 -3.54 -31.47
N ALA A 121 -11.45 -4.63 -32.18
CA ALA A 121 -10.15 -5.27 -32.07
C ALA A 121 -9.09 -4.18 -32.35
N THR A 122 -8.28 -3.85 -31.35
CA THR A 122 -7.14 -2.94 -31.54
C THR A 122 -6.14 -3.66 -32.43
N ASN A 123 -5.68 -2.99 -33.49
CA ASN A 123 -4.96 -3.57 -34.62
C ASN A 123 -3.49 -3.93 -34.27
N ASN A 124 -3.30 -4.67 -33.17
CA ASN A 124 -2.00 -4.99 -32.54
C ASN A 124 -1.70 -6.51 -32.58
N GLY A 125 -2.25 -7.23 -33.57
CA GLY A 125 -2.03 -8.68 -33.74
C GLY A 125 -2.90 -9.59 -32.86
N LEU A 126 -4.01 -9.07 -32.32
CA LEU A 126 -5.04 -9.83 -31.57
C LEU A 126 -6.19 -10.16 -32.55
N LYS A 127 -6.60 -11.44 -32.65
CA LYS A 127 -7.37 -11.91 -33.81
C LYS A 127 -8.88 -11.70 -33.69
N ASN A 128 -9.41 -11.70 -32.46
CA ASN A 128 -10.84 -11.60 -32.20
C ASN A 128 -11.11 -10.90 -30.84
N ILE A 129 -12.39 -10.74 -30.49
CA ILE A 129 -12.81 -10.10 -29.23
C ILE A 129 -12.33 -10.89 -28.01
N ALA A 130 -12.43 -12.22 -28.04
CA ALA A 130 -11.97 -13.07 -26.95
C ALA A 130 -10.44 -12.95 -26.74
N ASP A 131 -9.64 -12.90 -27.79
CA ASP A 131 -8.19 -12.68 -27.73
C ASP A 131 -7.89 -11.31 -27.16
N SER A 132 -8.59 -10.28 -27.63
CA SER A 132 -8.39 -8.89 -27.19
C SER A 132 -8.74 -8.71 -25.72
N LEU A 133 -9.85 -9.30 -25.29
CA LEU A 133 -10.32 -9.28 -23.91
C LEU A 133 -9.40 -10.10 -23.00
N SER A 134 -9.00 -11.29 -23.42
CA SER A 134 -8.06 -12.14 -22.68
C SER A 134 -6.74 -11.42 -22.44
N TYR A 135 -6.17 -10.81 -23.50
CA TYR A 135 -4.92 -10.06 -23.39
C TYR A 135 -5.07 -8.80 -22.54
N ALA A 136 -6.18 -8.06 -22.66
CA ALA A 136 -6.45 -6.87 -21.84
C ALA A 136 -6.59 -7.17 -20.36
N ILE A 137 -7.30 -8.26 -20.00
CA ILE A 137 -7.36 -8.76 -18.63
C ILE A 137 -5.93 -9.02 -18.15
N GLY A 138 -5.16 -9.82 -18.90
CA GLY A 138 -3.81 -10.20 -18.49
C GLY A 138 -2.86 -9.01 -18.33
N ALA A 139 -2.80 -8.11 -19.32
CA ALA A 139 -1.94 -6.94 -19.31
C ALA A 139 -2.24 -6.01 -18.13
N ASN A 140 -3.53 -5.73 -17.88
CA ASN A 140 -3.95 -4.93 -16.73
C ASN A 140 -3.59 -5.62 -15.41
N THR A 141 -3.79 -6.93 -15.29
CA THR A 141 -3.41 -7.71 -14.12
C THR A 141 -1.91 -7.65 -13.87
N GLY A 142 -1.07 -7.95 -14.86
CA GLY A 142 0.38 -7.94 -14.73
C GLY A 142 0.92 -6.57 -14.31
N LEU A 143 0.44 -5.50 -14.96
CA LEU A 143 0.83 -4.12 -14.63
C LEU A 143 0.45 -3.74 -13.20
N ASN A 144 -0.78 -4.05 -12.75
CA ASN A 144 -1.22 -3.75 -11.39
C ASN A 144 -0.51 -4.63 -10.35
N TYR A 145 -0.14 -5.86 -10.71
CA TYR A 145 0.60 -6.75 -9.83
C TYR A 145 2.01 -6.24 -9.56
N VAL A 146 2.75 -5.81 -10.60
CA VAL A 146 4.07 -5.18 -10.44
C VAL A 146 3.98 -3.94 -9.55
N GLU A 147 2.95 -3.12 -9.74
CA GLU A 147 2.74 -1.96 -8.87
C GLU A 147 2.54 -2.36 -7.41
N SER A 148 1.75 -3.41 -7.15
CA SER A 148 1.50 -3.94 -5.81
C SER A 148 2.77 -4.51 -5.16
N LEU A 149 3.66 -5.11 -5.95
CA LEU A 149 4.93 -5.67 -5.47
C LEU A 149 5.94 -4.60 -5.02
N LYS A 150 5.82 -3.35 -5.45
CA LYS A 150 6.70 -2.26 -4.98
C LYS A 150 6.61 -2.03 -3.48
N ASN A 151 5.44 -2.29 -2.90
CA ASN A 151 5.17 -2.15 -1.47
C ASN A 151 5.01 -3.51 -0.78
N PHE A 152 5.61 -4.58 -1.34
CA PHE A 152 5.50 -5.91 -0.75
C PHE A 152 6.12 -5.90 0.66
N PRO A 153 5.37 -6.32 1.70
CA PRO A 153 5.80 -6.18 3.09
C PRO A 153 6.94 -7.14 3.41
N GLY A 154 7.74 -6.82 4.44
CA GLY A 154 8.81 -7.68 4.94
C GLY A 154 10.18 -7.39 4.33
N ASN A 155 11.02 -8.42 4.26
CA ASN A 155 12.43 -8.31 3.88
C ASN A 155 12.78 -9.05 2.57
N ILE A 156 11.78 -9.61 1.88
CA ILE A 156 11.97 -10.30 0.61
C ILE A 156 11.36 -9.46 -0.51
N THR A 157 12.12 -9.28 -1.58
CA THR A 157 11.58 -8.84 -2.87
C THR A 157 11.19 -10.07 -3.68
N PRO A 158 9.90 -10.29 -3.98
CA PRO A 158 9.48 -11.43 -4.77
C PRO A 158 10.15 -11.48 -6.14
N ASP A 159 10.36 -12.68 -6.64
CA ASP A 159 10.94 -12.96 -7.94
C ASP A 159 9.85 -13.08 -9.00
N ASN A 160 9.88 -12.17 -9.97
CA ASN A 160 8.86 -12.10 -11.02
C ASN A 160 8.78 -13.39 -11.84
N ASP A 161 9.90 -14.04 -12.13
CA ASP A 161 9.90 -15.29 -12.90
C ASP A 161 9.28 -16.43 -12.10
N MET A 162 9.51 -16.51 -10.78
CA MET A 162 8.84 -17.50 -9.92
C MET A 162 7.35 -17.24 -9.80
N ILE A 163 6.94 -15.97 -9.70
CA ILE A 163 5.52 -15.61 -9.67
C ILE A 163 4.86 -16.04 -10.98
N LEU A 164 5.46 -15.72 -12.13
CA LEU A 164 4.94 -16.12 -13.43
C LEU A 164 4.91 -17.64 -13.60
N ALA A 165 5.91 -18.36 -13.07
CA ALA A 165 5.90 -19.83 -13.07
C ALA A 165 4.76 -20.41 -12.25
N GLY A 166 4.58 -19.95 -11.01
CA GLY A 166 3.47 -20.40 -10.16
C GLY A 166 2.12 -20.06 -10.78
N PHE A 167 1.99 -18.87 -11.35
CA PHE A 167 0.76 -18.45 -12.02
C PHE A 167 0.44 -19.35 -13.22
N ARG A 168 1.44 -19.62 -14.07
CA ARG A 168 1.31 -20.50 -15.23
C ARG A 168 0.90 -21.91 -14.82
N ASP A 169 1.59 -22.47 -13.82
CA ASP A 169 1.35 -23.84 -13.35
C ASP A 169 -0.06 -23.99 -12.75
N ALA A 170 -0.56 -23.00 -12.00
CA ALA A 170 -1.92 -23.02 -11.47
C ALA A 170 -2.99 -22.85 -12.56
N MET A 171 -2.77 -21.96 -13.53
CA MET A 171 -3.77 -21.61 -14.54
C MET A 171 -3.83 -22.64 -15.68
N ILE A 172 -2.69 -22.91 -16.30
CA ILE A 172 -2.56 -23.69 -17.54
C ILE A 172 -2.10 -25.13 -17.25
N GLY A 173 -1.32 -25.32 -16.19
CA GLY A 173 -0.87 -26.65 -15.77
C GLY A 173 -1.97 -27.51 -15.16
N ASP A 174 -1.64 -28.80 -14.99
CA ASP A 174 -2.41 -29.70 -14.13
C ASP A 174 -2.11 -29.36 -12.67
N SER A 175 -3.10 -29.40 -11.78
CA SER A 175 -2.89 -29.21 -10.34
C SER A 175 -1.86 -30.19 -9.76
N ALA A 176 -1.66 -31.37 -10.38
CA ALA A 176 -0.61 -32.31 -10.01
C ALA A 176 0.82 -31.85 -10.41
N SER A 177 0.95 -30.84 -11.27
CA SER A 177 2.22 -30.32 -11.78
C SER A 177 2.79 -29.16 -10.95
N THR A 178 2.01 -28.63 -10.00
CA THR A 178 2.43 -27.53 -9.13
C THR A 178 3.47 -28.01 -8.12
N LYS A 179 4.51 -27.20 -7.88
CA LYS A 179 5.60 -27.55 -6.94
C LYS A 179 5.23 -27.38 -5.46
N LEU A 180 4.08 -26.78 -5.17
CA LEU A 180 3.49 -26.65 -3.84
C LEU A 180 2.00 -26.99 -3.93
N THR A 181 1.50 -27.71 -2.94
CA THR A 181 0.06 -27.94 -2.75
C THR A 181 -0.64 -26.67 -2.26
N THR A 182 -1.97 -26.61 -2.39
CA THR A 182 -2.76 -25.48 -1.86
C THR A 182 -2.57 -25.27 -0.36
N GLU A 183 -2.41 -26.34 0.41
CA GLU A 183 -2.13 -26.25 1.85
C GLU A 183 -0.75 -25.64 2.13
N GLU A 184 0.28 -26.07 1.38
CA GLU A 184 1.63 -25.51 1.49
C GLU A 184 1.68 -24.04 1.06
N VAL A 185 0.94 -23.66 0.01
CA VAL A 185 0.78 -22.24 -0.39
C VAL A 185 0.23 -21.42 0.77
N GLY A 186 -0.85 -21.89 1.42
CA GLY A 186 -1.43 -21.22 2.59
C GLY A 186 -0.42 -21.08 3.74
N LYS A 187 0.30 -22.15 4.08
CA LYS A 187 1.33 -22.13 5.14
C LYS A 187 2.47 -21.15 4.82
N VAL A 188 3.02 -21.21 3.61
CA VAL A 188 4.12 -20.33 3.16
C VAL A 188 3.72 -18.86 3.24
N LEU A 189 2.56 -18.50 2.70
CA LEU A 189 2.10 -17.11 2.68
C LEU A 189 1.75 -16.61 4.09
N ASN A 190 1.04 -17.41 4.89
CA ASN A 190 0.69 -17.01 6.26
C ASN A 190 1.94 -16.79 7.11
N THR A 191 2.89 -17.73 7.06
CA THR A 191 4.16 -17.63 7.81
C THR A 191 4.92 -16.37 7.38
N TYR A 192 5.02 -16.13 6.07
CA TYR A 192 5.69 -14.94 5.55
C TYR A 192 5.04 -13.65 6.03
N PHE A 193 3.71 -13.52 5.93
CA PHE A 193 3.02 -12.30 6.32
C PHE A 193 3.03 -12.08 7.84
N GLU A 194 2.98 -13.14 8.65
CA GLU A 194 3.18 -13.03 10.10
C GLU A 194 4.59 -12.52 10.45
N ASP A 195 5.63 -13.08 9.81
CA ASP A 195 7.00 -12.64 10.04
C ASP A 195 7.25 -11.23 9.52
N ALA A 196 6.68 -10.87 8.37
CA ALA A 196 6.72 -9.51 7.84
C ALA A 196 6.08 -8.52 8.83
N GLN A 197 4.93 -8.86 9.42
CA GLN A 197 4.29 -8.02 10.45
C GLN A 197 5.16 -7.88 11.69
N LYS A 198 5.79 -8.96 12.18
CA LYS A 198 6.72 -8.88 13.31
C LYS A 198 7.93 -8.01 13.00
N VAL A 199 8.52 -8.13 11.82
CA VAL A 199 9.66 -7.31 11.38
C VAL A 199 9.27 -5.83 11.34
N GLU A 200 8.11 -5.49 10.79
CA GLU A 200 7.63 -4.10 10.78
C GLU A 200 7.33 -3.58 12.19
N ALA A 201 6.77 -4.40 13.08
CA ALA A 201 6.56 -4.04 14.48
C ALA A 201 7.90 -3.79 15.21
N LEU A 202 8.92 -4.61 14.97
CA LEU A 202 10.26 -4.42 15.53
C LEU A 202 10.91 -3.14 15.01
N LYS A 203 10.87 -2.87 13.70
CA LYS A 203 11.36 -1.60 13.12
C LYS A 203 10.63 -0.40 13.71
N ALA A 204 9.32 -0.48 13.89
CA ALA A 204 8.54 0.58 14.50
C ALA A 204 8.94 0.80 15.97
N ALA A 205 9.19 -0.27 16.73
CA ALA A 205 9.66 -0.20 18.10
C ALA A 205 11.08 0.39 18.20
N GLU A 206 12.01 -0.02 17.33
CA GLU A 206 13.37 0.54 17.26
C GLU A 206 13.34 2.04 16.92
N LYS A 207 12.52 2.45 15.94
CA LYS A 207 12.34 3.86 15.58
C LYS A 207 11.74 4.65 16.75
N ALA A 208 10.75 4.09 17.43
CA ALA A 208 10.15 4.72 18.60
C ALA A 208 11.16 4.90 19.74
N GLU A 209 11.99 3.90 20.00
CA GLU A 209 13.03 3.97 21.02
C GLU A 209 14.13 4.98 20.66
N ALA A 210 14.56 5.02 19.39
CA ALA A 210 15.49 6.02 18.89
C ALA A 210 14.93 7.45 19.08
N ALA A 211 13.66 7.67 18.71
CA ALA A 211 12.99 8.95 18.91
C ALA A 211 12.89 9.33 20.39
N ARG A 212 12.58 8.39 21.29
CA ARG A 212 12.55 8.65 22.75
C ARG A 212 13.91 9.09 23.27
N LYS A 213 15.00 8.43 22.85
CA LYS A 213 16.36 8.80 23.26
C LYS A 213 16.75 10.18 22.72
N GLU A 214 16.45 10.46 21.46
CA GLU A 214 16.70 11.75 20.84
C GLU A 214 15.92 12.86 21.55
N ASN A 215 14.65 12.64 21.85
CA ASN A 215 13.82 13.58 22.59
C ASN A 215 14.32 13.83 24.02
N ALA A 216 14.69 12.77 24.75
CA ALA A 216 15.25 12.92 26.09
C ALA A 216 16.51 13.79 26.05
N LYS A 217 17.39 13.57 25.06
CA LYS A 217 18.57 14.40 24.83
C LYS A 217 18.18 15.85 24.49
N TRP A 218 17.20 16.03 23.61
CA TRP A 218 16.73 17.35 23.22
C TRP A 218 16.20 18.15 24.41
N LEU A 219 15.41 17.53 25.29
CA LEU A 219 14.90 18.16 26.51
C LEU A 219 16.03 18.51 27.50
N GLU A 220 17.01 17.63 27.64
CA GLU A 220 18.21 17.88 28.45
C GLU A 220 19.07 19.04 27.93
N GLU A 221 19.12 19.22 26.62
CA GLU A 221 19.82 20.34 25.97
C GLU A 221 18.98 21.62 26.06
N ASN A 222 17.66 21.53 25.83
CA ASN A 222 16.74 22.66 25.87
C ASN A 222 16.76 23.35 27.24
N LYS A 223 16.63 22.60 28.34
CA LYS A 223 16.68 23.18 29.70
C LYS A 223 18.01 23.82 30.07
N LYS A 224 19.11 23.46 29.38
CA LYS A 224 20.44 24.05 29.57
C LYS A 224 20.70 25.24 28.65
N SER A 225 19.92 25.36 27.58
CA SER A 225 20.09 26.42 26.57
C SER A 225 19.71 27.80 27.08
N ASP A 226 18.83 27.86 28.08
CA ASP A 226 18.32 29.09 28.66
C ASP A 226 18.00 28.88 30.14
N SER A 227 18.61 29.67 31.01
CA SER A 227 18.42 29.58 32.46
C SER A 227 17.01 29.94 32.93
N GLU A 228 16.21 30.59 32.08
CA GLU A 228 14.80 30.90 32.38
C GLU A 228 13.86 29.70 32.16
N ILE A 229 14.34 28.63 31.52
CA ILE A 229 13.58 27.40 31.34
C ILE A 229 13.54 26.63 32.66
N LYS A 230 12.33 26.32 33.11
CA LYS A 230 12.05 25.54 34.32
C LYS A 230 11.50 24.18 33.92
N GLU A 231 11.77 23.17 34.74
CA GLU A 231 11.27 21.81 34.58
C GLU A 231 10.46 21.40 35.81
N THR A 232 9.28 20.81 35.59
CA THR A 232 8.45 20.25 36.66
C THR A 232 8.82 18.78 36.94
N PRO A 233 8.37 18.18 38.06
CA PRO A 233 8.60 16.76 38.32
C PRO A 233 8.04 15.79 37.28
N SER A 234 7.07 16.21 36.45
CA SER A 234 6.52 15.40 35.36
C SER A 234 7.38 15.45 34.09
N GLY A 235 8.41 16.30 34.07
CA GLY A 235 9.26 16.56 32.91
C GLY A 235 8.73 17.65 31.97
N LEU A 236 7.61 18.31 32.31
CA LEU A 236 7.18 19.51 31.58
C LEU A 236 8.23 20.60 31.72
N GLN A 237 8.74 21.08 30.60
CA GLN A 237 9.60 22.26 30.57
C GLN A 237 8.80 23.48 30.13
N TYR A 238 9.06 24.64 30.71
CA TYR A 238 8.38 25.87 30.34
C TYR A 238 9.27 27.09 30.57
N LYS A 239 8.98 28.15 29.81
CA LYS A 239 9.57 29.48 29.97
C LYS A 239 8.45 30.52 30.09
N ILE A 240 8.53 31.37 31.10
CA ILE A 240 7.61 32.49 31.27
C ILE A 240 8.09 33.63 30.38
N ILE A 241 7.28 34.02 29.39
CA ILE A 241 7.57 35.15 28.49
C ILE A 241 6.96 36.44 29.05
N THR A 242 5.76 36.32 29.61
CA THR A 242 5.07 37.41 30.30
C THR A 242 4.34 36.84 31.49
N ALA A 243 4.59 37.39 32.67
CA ALA A 243 3.90 37.00 33.89
C ALA A 243 2.56 37.75 33.97
N GLY A 244 1.46 36.99 34.01
CA GLY A 244 0.14 37.52 34.34
C GLY A 244 -0.03 37.71 35.85
N THR A 245 -1.11 38.38 36.22
CA THR A 245 -1.46 38.68 37.62
C THR A 245 -2.87 38.24 38.00
N GLY A 246 -3.59 37.59 37.07
CA GLY A 246 -4.94 37.11 37.31
C GLY A 246 -4.99 35.79 38.06
N GLU A 247 -6.21 35.25 38.23
CA GLU A 247 -6.45 33.99 38.92
C GLU A 247 -5.80 32.79 38.19
N LEU A 248 -5.50 31.74 38.95
CA LEU A 248 -5.04 30.47 38.39
C LEU A 248 -6.25 29.60 38.00
N PRO A 249 -6.30 29.09 36.75
CA PRO A 249 -7.28 28.08 36.36
C PRO A 249 -7.20 26.83 37.25
N LYS A 250 -8.35 26.22 37.50
CA LYS A 250 -8.45 24.89 38.13
C LYS A 250 -8.66 23.82 37.05
N ALA A 251 -8.55 22.55 37.41
CA ALA A 251 -8.76 21.44 36.48
C ALA A 251 -10.16 21.44 35.82
N GLU A 252 -11.17 21.91 36.56
CA GLU A 252 -12.56 22.07 36.10
C GLU A 252 -12.83 23.37 35.32
N SER A 253 -11.87 24.29 35.27
CA SER A 253 -12.04 25.56 34.57
C SER A 253 -12.13 25.36 33.05
N THR A 254 -12.84 26.28 32.41
CA THR A 254 -12.74 26.50 30.96
C THR A 254 -11.91 27.76 30.74
N VAL A 255 -10.93 27.70 29.85
CA VAL A 255 -10.03 28.82 29.56
C VAL A 255 -10.13 29.26 28.12
N LYS A 256 -9.85 30.54 27.88
CA LYS A 256 -9.70 31.10 26.53
C LYS A 256 -8.25 31.49 26.31
N VAL A 257 -7.67 31.03 25.20
CA VAL A 257 -6.24 31.16 24.93
C VAL A 257 -5.94 31.55 23.49
N HIS A 258 -4.84 32.27 23.29
CA HIS A 258 -4.11 32.21 22.04
C HIS A 258 -2.99 31.17 22.13
N TYR A 259 -2.78 30.41 21.06
CA TYR A 259 -1.65 29.48 21.02
C TYR A 259 -1.13 29.22 19.62
N THR A 260 0.12 28.76 19.56
CA THR A 260 0.71 28.12 18.37
C THR A 260 1.49 26.89 18.81
N GLY A 261 1.12 25.73 18.28
CA GLY A 261 1.78 24.44 18.46
C GLY A 261 2.69 24.11 17.29
N LYS A 262 3.95 23.79 17.58
CA LYS A 262 4.98 23.42 16.60
C LYS A 262 5.82 22.24 17.07
N LEU A 263 6.36 21.49 16.12
CA LEU A 263 7.34 20.43 16.37
C LEU A 263 8.74 21.04 16.59
N THR A 264 9.68 20.23 17.10
CA THR A 264 11.08 20.64 17.31
C THR A 264 11.81 21.05 16.03
N ASN A 265 11.31 20.61 14.87
CA ASN A 265 11.79 21.04 13.55
C ASN A 265 11.17 22.37 13.06
N GLY A 266 10.33 23.03 13.88
CA GLY A 266 9.67 24.29 13.56
C GLY A 266 8.37 24.16 12.76
N LYS A 267 7.97 22.97 12.30
CA LYS A 267 6.69 22.77 11.60
C LYS A 267 5.54 23.08 12.56
N VAL A 268 4.78 24.13 12.26
CA VAL A 268 3.52 24.45 12.95
C VAL A 268 2.49 23.41 12.54
N PHE A 269 1.83 22.79 13.53
CA PHE A 269 0.75 21.83 13.31
C PHE A 269 -0.62 22.40 13.69
N ASP A 270 -0.66 23.42 14.56
CA ASP A 270 -1.90 24.07 14.96
C ASP A 270 -1.64 25.49 15.48
N SER A 271 -2.54 26.44 15.21
CA SER A 271 -2.43 27.83 15.69
C SER A 271 -3.78 28.52 15.69
N SER A 272 -4.22 29.01 16.86
CA SER A 272 -5.41 29.85 16.94
C SER A 272 -5.18 31.25 16.38
N ILE A 273 -3.93 31.74 16.43
CA ILE A 273 -3.54 33.02 15.84
C ILE A 273 -3.73 32.99 14.32
N ASN A 274 -3.30 31.91 13.66
CA ASN A 274 -3.48 31.76 12.21
C ASN A 274 -4.97 31.63 11.81
N ARG A 275 -5.82 31.14 12.72
CA ARG A 275 -7.27 31.12 12.52
C ARG A 275 -7.94 32.49 12.74
N GLY A 276 -7.24 33.43 13.36
CA GLY A 276 -7.72 34.78 13.63
C GLY A 276 -8.62 34.93 14.86
N GLU A 277 -8.81 33.87 15.65
CA GLU A 277 -9.65 33.90 16.85
C GLU A 277 -9.07 33.06 18.00
N PRO A 278 -9.25 33.47 19.28
CA PRO A 278 -8.87 32.66 20.43
C PRO A 278 -9.61 31.32 20.46
N ALA A 279 -9.00 30.31 21.06
CA ALA A 279 -9.62 29.02 21.28
C ALA A 279 -10.05 28.85 22.74
N THR A 280 -11.14 28.12 22.95
CA THR A 280 -11.69 27.83 24.28
C THR A 280 -11.55 26.33 24.58
N PHE A 281 -10.99 26.00 25.73
CA PHE A 281 -10.74 24.62 26.14
C PHE A 281 -11.13 24.38 27.60
N PRO A 282 -11.79 23.25 27.93
CA PRO A 282 -11.81 22.73 29.29
C PRO A 282 -10.40 22.26 29.69
N VAL A 283 -9.88 22.71 30.83
CA VAL A 283 -8.50 22.40 31.27
C VAL A 283 -8.26 20.90 31.43
N GLY A 284 -9.27 20.14 31.86
CA GLY A 284 -9.20 18.67 31.98
C GLY A 284 -9.35 17.89 30.67
N ALA A 285 -9.64 18.55 29.54
CA ALA A 285 -9.92 17.90 28.24
C ALA A 285 -8.81 18.11 27.19
N VAL A 286 -7.67 18.66 27.60
CA VAL A 286 -6.48 18.86 26.76
C VAL A 286 -5.37 17.87 27.15
N ILE A 287 -4.27 17.86 26.40
CA ILE A 287 -3.11 17.00 26.71
C ILE A 287 -2.57 17.29 28.11
N ARG A 288 -2.00 16.27 28.77
CA ARG A 288 -1.59 16.35 30.20
C ARG A 288 -0.65 17.53 30.47
N GLY A 289 0.27 17.81 29.54
CA GLY A 289 1.19 18.94 29.68
C GLY A 289 0.50 20.30 29.66
N TRP A 290 -0.60 20.45 28.90
CA TRP A 290 -1.45 21.65 28.95
C TRP A 290 -2.25 21.72 30.24
N THR A 291 -2.87 20.61 30.66
CA THR A 291 -3.62 20.55 31.92
C THR A 291 -2.74 20.97 33.10
N GLU A 292 -1.50 20.50 33.13
CA GLU A 292 -0.52 20.89 34.14
C GLU A 292 -0.11 22.37 34.01
N ALA A 293 0.31 22.81 32.82
CA ALA A 293 0.78 24.17 32.59
C ALA A 293 -0.28 25.23 32.93
N LEU A 294 -1.51 25.05 32.44
CA LEU A 294 -2.59 26.03 32.61
C LEU A 294 -2.91 26.27 34.09
N GLN A 295 -2.80 25.27 34.95
CA GLN A 295 -3.04 25.41 36.39
C GLN A 295 -1.91 26.14 37.13
N MET A 296 -0.77 26.36 36.46
CA MET A 296 0.37 27.14 36.97
C MET A 296 0.49 28.53 36.31
N MET A 297 -0.33 28.81 35.30
CA MET A 297 -0.30 30.05 34.53
C MET A 297 -1.36 31.03 35.06
N PRO A 298 -0.96 32.15 35.72
CA PRO A 298 -1.90 33.22 36.03
C PRO A 298 -2.55 33.76 34.76
N VAL A 299 -3.84 34.09 34.80
CA VAL A 299 -4.49 34.79 33.68
C VAL A 299 -3.71 36.06 33.30
N GLY A 300 -3.57 36.29 31.99
CA GLY A 300 -2.71 37.32 31.40
C GLY A 300 -1.28 36.87 31.12
N SER A 301 -0.92 35.62 31.45
CA SER A 301 0.43 35.10 31.18
C SER A 301 0.62 34.66 29.74
N LYS A 302 1.85 34.82 29.25
CA LYS A 302 2.34 34.18 28.03
C LYS A 302 3.53 33.28 28.34
N TRP A 303 3.41 32.00 28.02
CA TRP A 303 4.44 31.00 28.30
C TRP A 303 4.79 30.25 27.01
N THR A 304 6.04 29.82 26.90
CA THR A 304 6.44 28.77 25.96
C THR A 304 6.53 27.46 26.74
N LEU A 305 5.83 26.43 26.29
CA LEU A 305 5.81 25.09 26.86
C LEU A 305 6.58 24.15 25.94
N TYR A 306 7.38 23.27 26.53
CA TYR A 306 8.07 22.18 25.86
C TYR A 306 7.60 20.86 26.50
N ILE A 307 6.73 20.18 25.78
CA ILE A 307 5.94 19.08 26.32
C ILE A 307 6.55 17.76 25.84
N PRO A 308 7.13 16.93 26.74
CA PRO A 308 7.59 15.59 26.38
C PRO A 308 6.42 14.76 25.84
N SER A 309 6.72 13.76 25.01
CA SER A 309 5.68 12.95 24.35
C SER A 309 4.69 12.32 25.32
N ASP A 310 5.14 11.91 26.51
CA ASP A 310 4.30 11.27 27.52
C ASP A 310 3.28 12.25 28.13
N LEU A 311 3.55 13.56 28.08
CA LEU A 311 2.60 14.61 28.45
C LEU A 311 1.80 15.14 27.25
N GLY A 312 2.12 14.69 26.03
CA GLY A 312 1.45 14.98 24.77
C GLY A 312 0.66 13.77 24.23
N TYR A 313 0.96 13.38 22.98
CA TYR A 313 0.25 12.30 22.26
C TYR A 313 0.89 10.89 22.39
N GLY A 314 2.03 10.78 23.09
CA GLY A 314 2.70 9.51 23.38
C GLY A 314 3.17 8.74 22.14
N ALA A 315 3.13 7.41 22.22
CA ALA A 315 3.65 6.51 21.20
C ALA A 315 2.77 6.36 19.94
N ARG A 316 1.66 7.09 19.84
CA ARG A 316 0.76 7.07 18.68
C ARG A 316 0.86 8.40 17.93
N PRO A 317 0.84 8.39 16.58
CA PRO A 317 0.75 9.63 15.82
C PRO A 317 -0.63 10.28 16.01
N ALA A 318 -0.70 11.60 15.83
CA ALA A 318 -1.93 12.38 15.91
C ALA A 318 -1.98 13.42 14.78
N GLY A 319 -2.78 13.17 13.74
CA GLY A 319 -2.80 14.00 12.55
C GLY A 319 -1.41 14.17 11.94
N ASP A 320 -0.94 15.41 11.85
CA ASP A 320 0.40 15.78 11.36
C ASP A 320 1.55 15.56 12.36
N ILE A 321 1.24 15.10 13.58
CA ILE A 321 2.20 14.94 14.67
C ILE A 321 2.70 13.48 14.69
N PRO A 322 4.01 13.25 14.45
CA PRO A 322 4.60 11.92 14.56
C PRO A 322 4.49 11.33 15.98
N ALA A 323 4.50 10.00 16.08
CA ALA A 323 4.59 9.30 17.35
C ALA A 323 5.85 9.71 18.14
N ASN A 324 5.72 9.79 19.46
CA ASN A 324 6.75 10.25 20.38
C ASN A 324 7.31 11.62 19.96
N SER A 325 6.49 12.62 19.64
CA SER A 325 6.99 13.98 19.38
C SER A 325 7.06 14.80 20.67
N ILE A 326 8.09 15.63 20.80
CA ILE A 326 8.06 16.78 21.71
C ILE A 326 7.21 17.87 21.06
N LEU A 327 6.31 18.47 21.83
CA LEU A 327 5.46 19.56 21.36
C LEU A 327 5.92 20.87 21.98
N ILE A 328 6.10 21.89 21.15
CA ILE A 328 6.41 23.24 21.59
C ILE A 328 5.16 24.08 21.42
N PHE A 329 4.68 24.70 22.49
CA PHE A 329 3.53 25.58 22.45
C PHE A 329 3.88 26.96 22.97
N ASP A 330 3.63 27.97 22.17
CA ASP A 330 3.55 29.35 22.65
C ASP A 330 2.09 29.59 23.03
N VAL A 331 1.81 29.83 24.32
CA VAL A 331 0.45 29.93 24.88
C VAL A 331 0.29 31.27 25.59
N GLU A 332 -0.79 31.98 25.30
CA GLU A 332 -1.23 33.19 25.99
C GLU A 332 -2.61 32.92 26.61
N LEU A 333 -2.68 32.97 27.94
CA LEU A 333 -3.90 32.74 28.69
C LEU A 333 -4.67 34.05 28.87
N LEU A 334 -5.81 34.17 28.20
CA LEU A 334 -6.57 35.42 28.13
C LEU A 334 -7.54 35.56 29.31
N GLU A 335 -8.31 34.51 29.60
CA GLU A 335 -9.31 34.51 30.67
C GLU A 335 -9.73 33.09 31.07
N ILE A 336 -10.34 32.99 32.26
CA ILE A 336 -11.16 31.86 32.69
C ILE A 336 -12.61 32.19 32.34
N VAL A 337 -13.22 31.37 31.49
CA VAL A 337 -14.61 31.52 31.08
C VAL A 337 -15.51 31.13 32.25
N LYS A 338 -16.48 31.99 32.57
CA LYS A 338 -17.47 31.78 33.64
C LYS A 338 -18.70 31.05 33.14
#